data_AF-A0A1V0FWG3-F1
#
_entry.id   AF-A0A1V0FWG3-F1
#
_cell.length_a   1.000
_cell.length_b   1.000
_cell.length_c   1.000
_cell.angle_alpha   90.00
_cell.angle_beta   90.00
_cell.angle_gamma   90.00
#
_symmetry.space_group_name_H-M   'P 1'
#
loop_
_entity.id
_entity.type
_entity.pdbx_description
1 polymer ?
#
loop_
_entity_poly.entity_id
_entity_poly.type
_entity_poly.pdbx_seq_one_letter_code
_entity_poly.pdbx_strand_id
1 'polypeptide(L)' 'DECTPLTHDCTHDRHSCCRGPTFEYRCECLYPFDESTGTWDTKEMCFCIEPGLHHFFRQHLEKA' A
#
# COMPACT_ATOMS: atom_id res chain seq x y z
N ASP A 1 -4.23 20.03 -7.98
CA ASP A 1 -4.38 18.58 -7.77
C ASP A 1 -3.02 17.95 -7.57
N GLU A 2 -2.60 17.76 -6.33
CA GLU A 2 -1.44 16.92 -5.98
C GLU A 2 -1.96 15.49 -5.78
N CYS A 3 -1.49 14.55 -6.59
CA CYS A 3 -1.84 13.14 -6.45
C CYS A 3 -0.69 12.38 -5.76
N THR A 4 -1.02 11.29 -5.08
CA THR A 4 -0.06 10.42 -4.40
C THR A 4 0.61 9.48 -5.41
N PRO A 5 1.94 9.53 -5.59
CA PRO A 5 2.64 8.70 -6.55
C PRO A 5 2.65 7.21 -6.16
N LEU A 6 3.10 6.35 -7.09
CA LEU A 6 3.24 4.92 -6.85
C LEU A 6 4.14 4.66 -5.62
N THR A 7 3.79 3.67 -4.80
CA THR A 7 4.47 3.27 -3.56
C THR A 7 4.51 4.31 -2.43
N HIS A 8 3.88 5.47 -2.61
CA HIS A 8 3.77 6.47 -1.54
C HIS A 8 2.61 6.16 -0.59
N ASP A 9 2.76 6.64 0.65
CA ASP A 9 1.74 6.55 1.68
C ASP A 9 0.47 7.24 1.22
N CYS A 10 -0.64 6.49 1.24
CA CYS A 10 -1.98 6.98 0.96
C CYS A 10 -2.91 6.78 2.17
N THR A 11 -2.35 6.58 3.36
CA THR A 11 -3.10 6.27 4.59
C THR A 11 -4.10 7.39 4.92
N HIS A 12 -3.72 8.64 4.67
CA HIS A 12 -4.58 9.81 4.87
C HIS A 12 -5.48 10.13 3.66
N ASP A 13 -5.11 9.67 2.46
CA ASP A 13 -5.69 10.12 1.19
C ASP A 13 -5.88 8.95 0.20
N ARG A 14 -6.84 8.07 0.54
CA ARG A 14 -7.05 6.76 -0.12
C ARG A 14 -7.51 6.83 -1.59
N HIS A 15 -8.07 7.96 -2.03
CA HIS A 15 -8.58 8.14 -3.40
C HIS A 15 -7.72 9.07 -4.25
N SER A 16 -6.66 9.63 -3.68
CA SER A 16 -5.84 10.65 -4.35
C SER A 16 -4.63 10.05 -5.06
N CYS A 17 -4.59 8.72 -5.24
CA CYS A 17 -3.51 8.06 -5.95
C CYS A 17 -3.43 8.54 -7.41
N CYS A 18 -2.21 8.80 -7.88
CA CYS A 18 -1.97 9.21 -9.24
C CYS A 18 -2.43 8.12 -10.21
N ARG A 19 -2.84 8.54 -11.40
CA ARG A 19 -3.12 7.62 -12.49
C ARG A 19 -1.81 7.24 -13.17
N GLY A 20 -1.50 5.95 -13.19
CA GLY A 20 -0.35 5.41 -13.91
C GLY A 20 -0.52 5.41 -15.41
N PRO A 21 0.51 4.97 -16.14
CA PRO A 21 0.51 4.93 -17.60
C PRO A 21 -0.49 3.91 -18.17
N THR A 22 -0.75 2.81 -17.45
CA THR A 22 -1.62 1.71 -17.92
C THR A 22 -2.92 1.64 -17.12
N PHE A 23 -2.85 1.84 -15.80
CA PHE A 23 -4.00 1.77 -14.90
C PHE A 23 -3.93 2.84 -13.81
N GLU A 24 -5.09 3.18 -13.24
CA GLU A 24 -5.16 4.02 -12.04
C GLU A 24 -4.61 3.26 -10.83
N TYR A 25 -3.69 3.89 -10.09
CA TYR A 25 -3.14 3.29 -8.89
C TYR A 25 -4.24 3.25 -7.82
N ARG A 26 -4.31 2.14 -7.08
CA ARG A 26 -5.24 1.97 -5.96
C ARG A 26 -4.48 2.03 -4.65
N CYS A 27 -5.05 2.72 -3.67
CA CYS A 27 -4.53 2.71 -2.32
C CYS A 27 -4.86 1.37 -1.66
N GLU A 28 -3.82 0.64 -1.26
CA GLU A 28 -3.93 -0.69 -0.67
C GLU A 28 -3.28 -0.69 0.70
N CYS A 29 -4.05 -1.12 1.70
CA CYS A 29 -3.68 -1.08 3.10
C CYS A 29 -3.35 -2.48 3.62
N LEU A 30 -2.28 -2.57 4.39
CA LEU A 30 -1.75 -3.81 4.94
C LEU A 30 -1.47 -3.59 6.43
N TYR A 31 -1.77 -4.60 7.24
CA TYR A 31 -1.36 -4.61 8.65
C TYR A 31 -0.06 -5.40 8.73
N PRO A 32 1.08 -4.77 9.01
CA PRO A 32 2.33 -5.51 9.17
C PRO A 32 2.18 -6.43 10.39
N PHE A 33 2.67 -7.66 10.25
CA PHE A 33 2.78 -8.56 11.39
C PHE A 33 4.06 -8.22 12.14
N ASP A 34 3.95 -7.87 13.41
CA ASP A 34 5.11 -7.61 14.25
C ASP A 34 5.58 -8.95 14.85
N GLU A 35 6.65 -9.52 14.28
CA GLU A 35 7.27 -10.75 14.77
C GLU A 35 7.82 -10.61 16.21
N SER A 36 8.14 -9.40 16.66
CA SER A 36 8.70 -9.18 18.00
C SER A 36 7.65 -9.27 19.11
N THR A 37 6.42 -8.84 18.82
CA THR A 37 5.29 -8.93 19.74
C THR A 37 4.37 -10.11 19.44
N GLY A 38 4.53 -10.75 18.27
CA GLY A 38 3.67 -11.84 17.81
C GLY A 38 2.24 -11.37 17.51
N THR A 39 2.05 -10.08 17.25
CA THR A 39 0.74 -9.47 17.02
C THR A 39 0.71 -8.71 15.71
N TRP A 40 -0.47 -8.64 15.08
CA TRP A 40 -0.68 -7.75 13.95
C TRP A 40 -0.66 -6.32 14.46
N ASP A 41 0.18 -5.47 13.85
CA ASP A 41 0.28 -4.08 14.25
C ASP A 41 -1.07 -3.40 14.04
N THR A 42 -1.45 -2.53 14.98
CA THR A 42 -2.67 -1.73 14.86
C THR A 42 -2.56 -0.66 13.79
N LYS A 43 -1.33 -0.30 13.39
CA LYS A 43 -1.07 0.71 12.37
C LYS A 43 -1.13 0.09 10.98
N GLU A 44 -2.23 0.35 10.28
CA GLU A 44 -2.31 0.05 8.85
C GLU A 44 -1.27 0.89 8.08
N MET A 45 -0.52 0.24 7.19
CA MET A 45 0.33 0.89 6.21
C MET A 45 -0.34 0.82 4.84
N CYS A 46 -0.68 1.97 4.29
CA CYS A 46 -1.38 2.06 3.00
C CYS A 46 -0.46 2.64 1.93
N PHE A 47 -0.42 2.00 0.75
CA PHE A 47 0.39 2.44 -0.38
C PHE A 47 -0.39 2.47 -1.68
N CYS A 48 -0.15 3.46 -2.53
CA CYS A 48 -0.68 3.47 -3.90
C CYS A 48 0.04 2.43 -4.75
N ILE A 49 -0.67 1.44 -5.27
CA ILE A 49 -0.10 0.37 -6.09
C ILE A 49 -0.92 0.11 -7.35
N GLU A 50 -0.23 -0.39 -8.38
CA GLU A 50 -0.86 -0.77 -9.64
C GLU A 50 -1.75 -2.01 -9.48
N PRO A 51 -2.99 -1.98 -10.03
CA PRO A 51 -3.82 -3.18 -10.10
C PRO A 51 -3.13 -4.22 -10.99
N GLY A 52 -2.61 -5.28 -10.35
CA GLY A 52 -1.78 -6.32 -10.97
C GLY A 52 -0.49 -6.61 -10.20
N LEU A 53 0.03 -5.62 -9.47
CA LEU A 53 1.20 -5.76 -8.60
C LEU A 53 0.84 -6.16 -7.15
N HIS A 54 -0.46 -6.27 -6.87
CA HIS A 54 -1.03 -6.58 -5.55
C HIS A 54 -0.47 -7.88 -4.95
N HIS A 55 -0.34 -8.92 -5.78
CA HIS A 55 0.23 -10.20 -5.36
C HIS A 55 1.71 -10.07 -4.98
N PHE A 56 2.49 -9.28 -5.73
CA PHE A 56 3.91 -9.08 -5.49
C PHE A 56 4.15 -8.28 -4.21
N PHE A 57 3.40 -7.19 -4.01
CA PHE A 57 3.50 -6.37 -2.81
C PHE A 57 3.11 -7.14 -1.55
N ARG A 58 2.01 -7.93 -1.58
CA ARG A 58 1.63 -8.77 -0.43
C ARG A 58 2.77 -9.73 -0.03
N GLN A 59 3.37 -10.43 -0.99
CA GLN A 59 4.45 -11.37 -0.73
C GLN A 59 5.75 -10.75 -0.20
N HIS A 60 6.02 -9.48 -0.50
CA HIS A 60 7.25 -8.80 -0.10
C HIS A 60 7.08 -7.97 1.17
N LEU A 61 5.86 -7.50 1.47
CA LEU A 61 5.55 -6.81 2.71
C LEU A 61 5.31 -7.79 3.88
N GLU A 62 4.80 -9.00 3.62
CA GLU A 62 4.70 -10.07 4.63
C GLU A 62 6.06 -10.73 4.97
N LYS A 63 7.13 -10.39 4.23
CA LYS A 63 8.47 -10.99 4.39
C LYS A 63 9.54 -10.03 4.92
N ALA A 64 9.20 -8.75 5.14
CA ALA A 64 10.11 -7.73 5.64
C ALA A 64 9.79 -7.40 7.09
#